data_AF-A0A379Y1H6-F1
#
_entry.id   AF-A0A379Y1H6-F1
#
_cell.length_a   1.000
_cell.length_b   1.000
_cell.length_c   1.000
_cell.angle_alpha   90.00
_cell.angle_beta   90.00
_cell.angle_gamma   90.00
#
_symmetry.space_group_name_H-M   'P 1'
#
loop_
_entity.id
_entity.type
_entity.pdbx_description
1 polymer ?
#
loop_
_entity_poly.entity_id
_entity_poly.type
_entity_poly.pdbx_seq_one_letter_code
_entity_poly.pdbx_strand_id
1 'polypeptide(L)'
;MSRRWSGVSGGGIAYRATSIRPGVLFIDFLDPARANASITLVCDRNQGNFSAVYGQLPDEAQTRLDAFSRVEQGLPLTAVEAEFRFGTLDDADVAPPGFTDELIGMRNMYTYSPTERYEHIYLNDNFYAWQCLDGVEKGLADVDRCHYVKVAEQLYLFVWREKIIPTLGVVMIDLQACAPTARSSVIRAAISAR
;
A
#
# COMPACT_ATOMS: atom_id res chain seq x y z
N MET A 1 -17.92 -9.51 5.69
CA MET A 1 -18.40 -8.11 5.69
C MET A 1 -17.28 -7.22 6.20
N SER A 2 -16.92 -6.15 5.48
CA SER A 2 -15.85 -5.22 5.91
C SER A 2 -16.50 -4.15 6.76
N ARG A 3 -15.92 -3.92 7.94
CA ARG A 3 -16.34 -2.82 8.81
C ARG A 3 -15.43 -1.64 8.57
N ARG A 4 -15.98 -0.43 8.63
CA ARG A 4 -15.25 0.84 8.53
C ARG A 4 -15.57 1.67 9.77
N TRP A 5 -14.54 2.29 10.33
CA TRP A 5 -14.64 3.21 11.47
C TRP A 5 -13.84 4.48 11.18
N SER A 6 -14.33 5.59 11.69
CA SER A 6 -13.64 6.87 11.74
C SER A 6 -13.81 7.45 13.15
N GLY A 7 -12.77 8.04 13.72
CA GLY A 7 -12.84 8.59 15.06
C GLY A 7 -11.81 9.69 15.28
N VAL A 8 -12.08 10.49 16.31
CA VAL A 8 -11.17 11.45 16.93
C VAL A 8 -11.24 11.14 18.43
N SER A 9 -10.17 10.68 19.05
CA SER A 9 -10.11 10.60 20.52
C SER A 9 -9.90 12.00 21.09
N GLY A 10 -10.20 12.27 22.36
CA GLY A 10 -10.03 13.62 22.95
C GLY A 10 -8.58 14.08 22.87
N GLY A 11 -8.30 15.13 22.09
CA GLY A 11 -6.93 15.56 21.73
C GLY A 11 -6.25 14.72 20.62
N GLY A 12 -7.01 13.83 19.97
CA GLY A 12 -6.53 12.79 19.07
C GLY A 12 -6.53 13.15 17.59
N ILE A 13 -5.86 12.30 16.81
CA ILE A 13 -5.68 12.43 15.37
C ILE A 13 -6.84 11.74 14.65
N ALA A 14 -7.38 12.37 13.61
CA ALA A 14 -8.39 11.74 12.77
C ALA A 14 -7.79 10.55 12.01
N TYR A 15 -8.43 9.38 12.11
CA TYR A 15 -7.99 8.17 11.43
C TYR A 15 -9.14 7.48 10.70
N ARG A 16 -8.76 6.61 9.75
CA ARG A 16 -9.64 5.66 9.08
C ARG A 16 -9.21 4.26 9.45
N ALA A 17 -10.13 3.43 9.91
CA ALA A 17 -9.88 2.01 10.16
C ALA A 17 -10.84 1.15 9.36
N THR A 18 -10.32 0.09 8.75
CA THR A 18 -11.11 -0.92 8.04
C THR A 18 -10.65 -2.33 8.40
N SER A 19 -11.52 -3.31 8.19
CA SER A 19 -11.17 -4.72 8.38
C SER A 19 -11.56 -5.52 7.15
N ILE A 20 -10.54 -6.10 6.48
CA ILE A 20 -10.71 -6.93 5.28
C ILE A 20 -11.02 -8.37 5.64
N ARG A 21 -10.31 -8.91 6.64
CA ARG A 21 -10.58 -10.19 7.31
C ARG A 21 -10.87 -9.96 8.79
N PRO A 22 -11.75 -10.76 9.43
CA PRO A 22 -11.95 -10.69 10.88
C PRO A 22 -10.61 -10.74 11.64
N GLY A 23 -10.43 -9.84 12.61
CA GLY A 23 -9.20 -9.75 13.40
C GLY A 23 -8.03 -9.01 12.73
N VAL A 24 -8.09 -8.76 11.41
CA VAL A 24 -7.10 -7.94 10.70
C VAL A 24 -7.63 -6.52 10.53
N LEU A 25 -6.92 -5.55 11.11
CA LEU A 25 -7.23 -4.12 11.05
C LEU A 25 -6.23 -3.40 10.16
N PHE A 26 -6.75 -2.59 9.24
CA PHE A 26 -5.98 -1.61 8.46
C PHE A 26 -6.36 -0.22 8.97
N ILE A 27 -5.40 0.53 9.49
CA ILE A 27 -5.59 1.84 10.11
C ILE A 27 -4.71 2.84 9.38
N ASP A 28 -5.26 3.96 8.94
CA ASP A 28 -4.54 5.02 8.21
C ASP A 28 -4.86 6.40 8.78
N PHE A 29 -3.83 7.22 8.93
CA PHE A 29 -3.95 8.61 9.36
C PHE A 29 -2.76 9.46 8.90
N LEU A 30 -2.93 10.78 8.95
CA LEU A 30 -1.84 11.74 8.71
C LEU A 30 -0.95 11.82 9.95
N ASP A 31 0.37 11.91 9.75
CA ASP A 31 1.29 12.19 10.84
C ASP A 31 1.09 13.65 11.30
N PRO A 32 0.69 13.91 12.55
CA PRO A 32 0.50 15.28 13.03
C PRO A 32 1.83 16.02 13.25
N ALA A 33 2.96 15.31 13.33
CA ALA A 33 4.27 15.89 13.58
C ALA A 33 5.02 16.27 12.29
N ARG A 34 4.57 15.79 11.12
CA ARG A 34 5.26 15.96 9.84
C ARG A 34 4.29 16.35 8.73
N ALA A 35 4.62 17.41 8.00
CA ALA A 35 3.85 17.80 6.83
C ALA A 35 3.98 16.75 5.71
N ASN A 36 2.90 16.52 4.98
CA ASN A 36 2.85 15.58 3.85
C ASN A 36 3.28 14.13 4.20
N ALA A 37 3.06 13.73 5.45
CA ALA A 37 3.39 12.41 5.95
C ALA A 37 2.15 11.65 6.40
N SER A 38 2.20 10.32 6.26
CA SER A 38 1.13 9.43 6.68
C SER A 38 1.66 8.20 7.40
N ILE A 39 0.81 7.63 8.24
CA ILE A 39 1.10 6.40 8.95
C ILE A 39 -0.03 5.42 8.66
N THR A 40 0.35 4.26 8.11
CA THR A 40 -0.55 3.13 7.93
C THR A 40 -0.11 1.98 8.82
N LEU A 41 -1.04 1.39 9.57
CA LEU A 41 -0.83 0.22 10.41
C LEU A 41 -1.72 -0.93 9.92
N VAL A 42 -1.13 -2.11 9.82
CA VAL A 42 -1.85 -3.37 9.62
C VAL A 42 -1.60 -4.24 10.84
N CYS A 43 -2.65 -4.49 11.63
CA CYS A 43 -2.58 -5.29 12.84
C CYS A 43 -3.37 -6.58 12.63
N ASP A 44 -2.70 -7.73 12.64
CA ASP A 44 -3.36 -9.05 12.71
C ASP A 44 -3.47 -9.49 14.17
N ARG A 45 -4.65 -9.27 14.76
CA ARG A 45 -4.92 -9.65 16.15
C ARG A 45 -5.05 -11.16 16.34
N ASN A 46 -5.22 -11.92 15.27
CA ASN A 46 -5.29 -13.38 15.36
C ASN A 46 -3.90 -13.97 15.52
N GLN A 47 -2.91 -13.38 14.85
CA GLN A 47 -1.50 -13.78 14.95
C GLN A 47 -0.72 -12.99 15.99
N GLY A 48 -1.25 -11.87 16.49
CA GLY A 48 -0.55 -11.03 17.46
C GLY A 48 0.61 -10.25 16.85
N ASN A 49 0.48 -9.82 15.59
CA ASN A 49 1.56 -9.12 14.88
C ASN A 49 1.08 -7.86 14.14
N PHE A 50 2.03 -7.00 13.77
CA PHE A 50 1.73 -5.79 13.01
C PHE A 50 2.81 -5.40 12.01
N SER A 51 2.38 -4.67 10.99
CA SER A 51 3.23 -3.93 10.04
C SER A 51 2.85 -2.45 10.07
N ALA A 52 3.84 -1.57 10.05
CA ALA A 52 3.65 -0.13 9.96
C ALA A 52 4.39 0.41 8.73
N VAL A 53 3.74 1.32 8.01
CA VAL A 53 4.30 2.05 6.87
C VAL A 53 4.26 3.53 7.21
N TYR A 54 5.43 4.15 7.29
CA TYR A 54 5.59 5.58 7.44
C TYR A 54 5.91 6.17 6.08
N GLY A 55 4.99 6.97 5.56
CA GLY A 55 5.10 7.62 4.26
C GLY A 55 5.49 9.08 4.38
N GLN A 56 6.32 9.56 3.46
CA GLN A 56 6.64 10.98 3.32
C GLN A 56 6.63 11.34 1.83
N LEU A 57 5.74 12.26 1.45
CA LEU A 57 5.77 12.85 0.12
C LEU A 57 6.91 13.88 0.03
N PRO A 58 7.50 14.02 -1.18
CA PRO A 58 8.58 14.97 -1.41
C PRO A 58 8.13 16.43 -1.27
N ASP A 59 9.09 17.31 -1.00
CA ASP A 59 8.93 18.73 -1.16
C ASP A 59 9.09 19.17 -2.64
N GLU A 60 8.92 20.48 -2.88
CA GLU A 60 9.02 21.05 -4.23
C GLU A 60 10.43 20.92 -4.83
N ALA A 61 11.49 21.04 -4.03
CA ALA A 61 12.86 20.93 -4.52
C ALA A 61 13.16 19.49 -4.98
N GLN A 62 12.68 18.50 -4.21
CA GLN A 62 12.81 17.09 -4.53
C GLN A 62 12.03 16.71 -5.80
N THR A 63 10.82 17.24 -6.00
CA THR A 63 10.02 16.98 -7.21
C THR A 63 10.59 17.63 -8.47
N ARG A 64 11.31 18.75 -8.34
CA ARG A 64 11.97 19.44 -9.46
C ARG A 64 13.26 18.76 -9.93
N LEU A 65 13.82 17.83 -9.13
CA LEU A 65 14.98 17.06 -9.54
C LEU A 65 14.57 15.96 -10.53
N ASP A 66 14.96 16.14 -11.79
CA ASP A 66 14.59 15.24 -12.87
C ASP A 66 15.21 13.84 -12.74
N ALA A 67 14.63 12.88 -13.46
CA ALA A 67 15.03 11.49 -13.41
C ALA A 67 16.49 11.25 -13.83
N PHE A 68 17.01 12.01 -14.80
CA PHE A 68 18.39 11.83 -15.27
C PHE A 68 19.38 12.30 -14.22
N SER A 69 19.15 13.48 -13.63
CA SER A 69 19.93 13.98 -12.51
C SER A 69 19.91 13.04 -11.30
N ARG A 70 18.77 12.39 -11.01
CA ARG A 70 18.68 11.36 -9.96
C ARG A 70 19.58 10.17 -10.25
N VAL A 71 19.58 9.67 -11.50
CA VAL A 71 20.45 8.57 -11.92
C VAL A 71 21.92 8.92 -11.78
N GLU A 72 22.34 10.11 -12.22
CA GLU A 72 23.73 10.57 -12.08
C GLU A 72 24.19 10.64 -10.62
N GLN A 73 23.27 10.95 -9.70
CA GLN A 73 23.53 11.04 -8.27
C GLN A 73 23.32 9.70 -7.52
N GLY A 74 22.91 8.62 -8.21
CA GLY A 74 22.62 7.33 -7.59
C GLY A 74 21.38 7.35 -6.68
N LEU A 75 20.45 8.30 -6.91
CA LEU A 75 19.22 8.45 -6.14
C LEU A 75 18.09 7.60 -6.71
N PRO A 76 17.12 7.16 -5.88
CA PRO A 76 15.88 6.57 -6.38
C PRO A 76 15.13 7.53 -7.31
N LEU A 77 14.48 6.98 -8.35
CA LEU A 77 13.69 7.76 -9.31
C LEU A 77 12.46 8.41 -8.66
N THR A 78 11.77 7.69 -7.78
CA THR A 78 10.72 8.28 -6.94
C THR A 78 11.35 9.08 -5.80
N ALA A 79 10.77 10.23 -5.52
CA ALA A 79 11.12 11.05 -4.37
C ALA A 79 10.24 10.77 -3.14
N VAL A 80 9.24 9.89 -3.28
CA VAL A 80 8.38 9.43 -2.19
C VAL A 80 9.16 8.45 -1.32
N GLU A 81 9.19 8.71 -0.01
CA GLU A 81 9.85 7.85 0.97
C GLU A 81 8.83 6.95 1.67
N ALA A 82 9.26 5.74 2.00
CA ALA A 82 8.49 4.79 2.80
C ALA A 82 9.43 4.02 3.73
N GLU A 83 9.18 4.08 5.04
CA GLU A 83 9.85 3.29 6.06
C GLU A 83 8.89 2.21 6.58
N PHE A 84 9.39 0.99 6.73
CA PHE A 84 8.64 -0.15 7.21
C PHE A 84 9.10 -0.54 8.60
N ARG A 85 8.15 -0.79 9.51
CA ARG A 85 8.41 -1.41 10.81
C ARG A 85 7.54 -2.64 10.99
N PHE A 86 8.14 -3.70 11.50
CA PHE A 86 7.47 -4.96 11.79
C PHE A 86 7.61 -5.27 13.27
N GLY A 87 6.58 -5.83 13.88
CA GLY A 87 6.62 -6.19 15.30
C GLY A 87 5.46 -7.07 15.73
N THR A 88 5.37 -7.29 17.03
CA THR A 88 4.33 -8.08 17.69
C THR A 88 3.41 -7.18 18.52
N LEU A 89 2.20 -7.68 18.79
CA LEU A 89 1.20 -7.05 19.64
C LEU A 89 1.22 -7.73 21.01
N ASP A 90 1.08 -6.96 22.08
CA ASP A 90 0.95 -7.46 23.45
C ASP A 90 2.02 -8.50 23.85
N ASP A 91 3.27 -8.27 23.43
CA ASP A 91 4.43 -9.16 23.65
C ASP A 91 4.22 -10.61 23.18
N ALA A 92 3.42 -10.81 22.14
CA ALA A 92 3.18 -12.14 21.57
C ALA A 92 4.48 -12.83 21.11
N ASP A 93 4.63 -14.10 21.47
CA ASP A 93 5.75 -14.95 21.06
C ASP A 93 5.53 -15.53 19.66
N VAL A 94 5.59 -14.64 18.66
CA VAL A 94 5.43 -14.95 17.24
C VAL A 94 6.49 -14.23 16.42
N ALA A 95 6.80 -14.76 15.24
CA ALA A 95 7.66 -14.04 14.30
C ALA A 95 6.96 -12.77 13.80
N PRO A 96 7.65 -11.60 13.78
CA PRO A 96 7.14 -10.41 13.11
C PRO A 96 6.88 -10.67 11.61
N PRO A 97 6.00 -9.89 10.96
CA PRO A 97 5.81 -9.96 9.52
C PRO A 97 7.10 -9.61 8.76
N GLY A 98 7.12 -9.91 7.47
CA GLY A 98 8.26 -9.62 6.62
C GLY A 98 7.90 -9.41 5.15
N PHE A 99 8.89 -8.98 4.39
CA PHE A 99 8.77 -8.88 2.94
C PHE A 99 8.59 -10.28 2.30
N THR A 100 7.93 -10.32 1.15
CA THR A 100 7.62 -11.57 0.43
C THR A 100 7.76 -11.40 -1.08
N ASP A 101 7.96 -12.49 -1.79
CA ASP A 101 7.98 -12.60 -3.26
C ASP A 101 6.71 -13.26 -3.83
N GLU A 102 5.75 -13.66 -2.99
CA GLU A 102 4.59 -14.48 -3.38
C GLU A 102 3.65 -13.83 -4.43
N LEU A 103 3.74 -12.51 -4.63
CA LEU A 103 3.00 -11.80 -5.67
C LEU A 103 3.75 -11.69 -7.01
N ILE A 104 5.08 -11.92 -7.03
CA ILE A 104 5.90 -11.74 -8.24
C ILE A 104 5.45 -12.69 -9.34
N GLY A 105 5.37 -12.17 -10.58
CA GLY A 105 4.91 -12.89 -11.76
C GLY A 105 3.38 -12.88 -11.94
N MET A 106 2.62 -12.44 -10.94
CA MET A 106 1.17 -12.31 -11.06
C MET A 106 0.79 -11.03 -11.82
N ARG A 107 -0.22 -11.17 -12.69
CA ARG A 107 -0.96 -10.07 -13.31
C ARG A 107 -2.37 -10.10 -12.76
N ASN A 108 -2.81 -9.01 -12.14
CA ASN A 108 -4.10 -8.96 -11.48
C ASN A 108 -4.87 -7.67 -11.81
N MET A 109 -6.19 -7.81 -11.97
CA MET A 109 -7.08 -6.70 -12.27
C MET A 109 -7.86 -6.27 -11.01
N TYR A 110 -7.85 -4.97 -10.77
CA TYR A 110 -8.46 -4.28 -9.64
C TYR A 110 -9.63 -3.43 -10.14
N THR A 111 -10.80 -3.61 -9.53
CA THR A 111 -11.94 -2.69 -9.67
C THR A 111 -12.09 -1.90 -8.38
N TYR A 112 -11.62 -0.66 -8.37
CA TYR A 112 -11.66 0.21 -7.19
C TYR A 112 -13.01 0.87 -6.98
N SER A 113 -13.71 1.15 -8.08
CA SER A 113 -15.07 1.69 -8.09
C SER A 113 -15.80 1.20 -9.34
N PRO A 114 -17.10 1.49 -9.50
CA PRO A 114 -17.80 1.21 -10.75
C PRO A 114 -17.18 1.87 -11.99
N THR A 115 -16.34 2.90 -11.82
CA THR A 115 -15.74 3.68 -12.91
C THR A 115 -14.22 3.57 -12.98
N GLU A 116 -13.55 3.05 -11.96
CA GLU A 116 -12.09 3.01 -11.86
C GLU A 116 -11.60 1.55 -11.83
N ARG A 117 -10.86 1.16 -12.88
CA ARG A 117 -10.31 -0.18 -13.07
C ARG A 117 -8.85 -0.11 -13.53
N TYR A 118 -8.00 -0.84 -12.85
CA TYR A 118 -6.56 -0.88 -13.11
C TYR A 118 -6.11 -2.34 -13.18
N GLU A 119 -5.00 -2.58 -13.87
CA GLU A 119 -4.27 -3.82 -13.73
C GLU A 119 -2.88 -3.59 -13.17
N HIS A 120 -2.43 -4.49 -12.30
CA HIS A 120 -1.09 -4.53 -11.76
C HIS A 120 -0.38 -5.79 -12.26
N ILE A 121 0.88 -5.64 -12.67
CA ILE A 121 1.77 -6.73 -13.05
C ILE A 121 2.98 -6.65 -12.12
N TYR A 122 3.14 -7.62 -11.24
CA TYR A 122 4.23 -7.64 -10.26
C TYR A 122 5.49 -8.23 -10.89
N LEU A 123 6.42 -7.36 -11.27
CA LEU A 123 7.53 -7.73 -12.16
C LEU A 123 8.65 -8.44 -11.41
N ASN A 124 9.05 -7.89 -10.27
CA ASN A 124 10.13 -8.39 -9.43
C ASN A 124 9.98 -7.85 -8.00
N ASP A 125 10.99 -8.06 -7.15
CA ASP A 125 11.04 -7.66 -5.75
C ASP A 125 10.96 -6.14 -5.54
N ASN A 126 11.26 -5.35 -6.57
CA ASN A 126 11.37 -3.90 -6.48
C ASN A 126 10.34 -3.12 -7.29
N PHE A 127 9.80 -3.70 -8.37
CA PHE A 127 8.98 -2.98 -9.34
C PHE A 127 7.72 -3.73 -9.75
N TYR A 128 6.67 -2.95 -9.99
CA TYR A 128 5.44 -3.40 -10.62
C TYR A 128 5.07 -2.46 -11.77
N ALA A 129 4.40 -2.99 -12.79
CA ALA A 129 3.74 -2.17 -13.79
C ALA A 129 2.26 -1.99 -13.43
N TRP A 130 1.71 -0.82 -13.72
CA TRP A 130 0.28 -0.57 -13.65
C TRP A 130 -0.24 0.00 -14.96
N GLN A 131 -1.51 -0.23 -15.24
CA GLN A 131 -2.23 0.42 -16.33
C GLN A 131 -3.66 0.71 -15.89
N CYS A 132 -4.14 1.91 -16.18
CA CYS A 132 -5.54 2.27 -16.03
C CYS A 132 -6.35 1.76 -17.24
N LEU A 133 -7.29 0.84 -16.98
CA LEU A 133 -8.17 0.22 -17.98
C LEU A 133 -9.48 1.02 -18.14
N ASP A 134 -9.94 1.64 -17.06
CA ASP A 134 -11.13 2.48 -17.02
C ASP A 134 -11.01 3.50 -15.89
N GLY A 135 -11.46 4.72 -16.12
CA GLY A 135 -11.30 5.83 -15.17
C GLY A 135 -10.72 7.08 -15.81
N VAL A 136 -10.42 8.07 -14.97
CA VAL A 136 -9.86 9.37 -15.41
C VAL A 136 -8.46 9.23 -16.03
N GLU A 137 -7.71 8.22 -15.63
CA GLU A 137 -6.35 7.95 -16.12
C GLU A 137 -6.32 6.93 -17.27
N LYS A 138 -7.47 6.61 -17.87
CA LYS A 138 -7.57 5.52 -18.83
C LYS A 138 -6.53 5.62 -19.95
N GLY A 139 -5.76 4.54 -20.12
CA GLY A 139 -4.69 4.44 -21.10
C GLY A 139 -3.32 4.89 -20.59
N LEU A 140 -3.24 5.52 -19.41
CA LEU A 140 -1.98 5.74 -18.71
C LEU A 140 -1.46 4.44 -18.09
N ALA A 141 -0.14 4.33 -18.06
CA ALA A 141 0.58 3.20 -17.49
C ALA A 141 1.99 3.64 -17.10
N ASP A 142 2.56 3.01 -16.08
CA ASP A 142 3.94 3.22 -15.67
C ASP A 142 4.48 2.01 -14.89
N VAL A 143 5.78 2.04 -14.60
CA VAL A 143 6.47 1.09 -13.70
C VAL A 143 7.02 1.85 -12.50
N ASP A 144 6.55 1.52 -11.31
CA ASP A 144 6.94 2.22 -10.08
C ASP A 144 7.54 1.29 -9.04
N ARG A 145 8.29 1.90 -8.12
CA ARG A 145 8.93 1.19 -7.02
C ARG A 145 7.85 0.69 -6.06
N CYS A 146 7.91 -0.57 -5.67
CA CYS A 146 6.92 -1.17 -4.78
C CYS A 146 7.52 -2.13 -3.74
N HIS A 147 6.71 -2.47 -2.75
CA HIS A 147 7.07 -3.34 -1.64
C HIS A 147 5.91 -4.30 -1.34
N TYR A 148 6.26 -5.54 -1.00
CA TYR A 148 5.31 -6.62 -0.74
C TYR A 148 5.53 -7.16 0.66
N VAL A 149 4.54 -7.11 1.53
CA VAL A 149 4.60 -7.64 2.90
C VAL A 149 3.55 -8.73 3.06
N LYS A 150 3.95 -9.90 3.57
CA LYS A 150 2.99 -10.96 3.91
C LYS A 150 2.38 -10.66 5.27
N VAL A 151 1.06 -10.54 5.31
CA VAL A 151 0.29 -10.27 6.53
C VAL A 151 -0.27 -11.57 7.10
N ALA A 152 -0.87 -12.37 6.25
CA ALA A 152 -1.35 -13.71 6.56
C ALA A 152 -1.34 -14.58 5.30
N GLU A 153 -1.76 -15.83 5.41
CA GLU A 153 -1.86 -16.71 4.24
C GLU A 153 -2.76 -16.09 3.17
N GLN A 154 -2.22 -15.88 1.96
CA GLN A 154 -2.90 -15.23 0.84
C GLN A 154 -3.45 -13.83 1.17
N LEU A 155 -2.86 -13.13 2.13
CA LEU A 155 -3.18 -11.75 2.50
C LEU A 155 -1.90 -10.92 2.55
N TYR A 156 -1.84 -9.92 1.70
CA TYR A 156 -0.63 -9.13 1.49
C TYR A 156 -0.91 -7.65 1.70
N LEU A 157 0.08 -6.94 2.21
CA LEU A 157 0.15 -5.48 2.18
C LEU A 157 1.07 -5.10 1.01
N PHE A 158 0.52 -4.37 0.05
CA PHE A 158 1.23 -3.87 -1.12
C PHE A 158 1.36 -2.36 -1.02
N VAL A 159 2.59 -1.88 -1.20
CA VAL A 159 2.93 -0.45 -1.13
C VAL A 159 3.65 -0.06 -2.41
N TRP A 160 3.27 1.06 -3.04
CA TRP A 160 4.00 1.61 -4.18
C TRP A 160 4.28 3.10 -4.02
N ARG A 161 5.31 3.55 -4.74
CA ARG A 161 5.87 4.90 -4.66
C ARG A 161 6.05 5.43 -6.08
N GLU A 162 5.12 6.28 -6.51
CA GLU A 162 5.11 6.80 -7.87
C GLU A 162 6.20 7.87 -8.07
N LYS A 163 6.76 7.90 -9.28
CA LYS A 163 7.86 8.83 -9.62
C LYS A 163 7.43 10.04 -10.44
N ILE A 164 6.31 9.97 -11.16
CA ILE A 164 5.86 11.05 -12.05
C ILE A 164 4.97 12.02 -11.31
N ILE A 165 3.83 11.54 -10.80
CA ILE A 165 3.00 12.26 -9.84
C ILE A 165 3.39 11.71 -8.47
N PRO A 166 3.91 12.50 -7.52
CA PRO A 166 4.29 11.99 -6.22
C PRO A 166 3.07 11.38 -5.53
N THR A 167 3.07 10.06 -5.42
CA THR A 167 1.96 9.32 -4.82
C THR A 167 2.50 8.15 -4.03
N LEU A 168 2.03 8.04 -2.79
CA LEU A 168 2.22 6.85 -1.97
C LEU A 168 0.92 6.06 -1.95
N GLY A 169 0.94 4.86 -2.51
CA GLY A 169 -0.17 3.94 -2.43
C GLY A 169 0.07 2.84 -1.41
N VAL A 170 -0.91 2.59 -0.54
CA VAL A 170 -0.88 1.51 0.44
C VAL A 170 -2.19 0.74 0.37
N VAL A 171 -2.12 -0.58 0.16
CA VAL A 171 -3.31 -1.42 -0.05
C VAL A 171 -3.18 -2.83 0.50
N MET A 172 -4.29 -3.40 0.98
CA MET A 172 -4.42 -4.82 1.32
C MET A 172 -4.94 -5.64 0.13
N ILE A 173 -4.27 -6.75 -0.17
CA ILE A 173 -4.63 -7.71 -1.21
C ILE A 173 -5.02 -9.03 -0.55
N ASP A 174 -6.28 -9.42 -0.68
CA ASP A 174 -6.79 -10.71 -0.21
C ASP A 174 -7.08 -11.62 -1.40
N LEU A 175 -6.24 -12.66 -1.59
CA LEU A 175 -6.40 -13.62 -2.67
C LEU A 175 -7.34 -14.79 -2.33
N GLN A 176 -7.60 -15.07 -1.05
CA GLN A 176 -8.58 -16.10 -0.65
C GLN A 176 -10.02 -15.68 -0.95
N ALA A 177 -10.29 -14.38 -0.94
CA ALA A 177 -11.58 -13.84 -1.37
C ALA A 177 -11.81 -13.98 -2.89
N CYS A 178 -10.82 -14.46 -3.65
CA CYS A 178 -10.93 -14.68 -5.08
C CYS A 178 -11.47 -16.08 -5.38
N ALA A 179 -12.55 -16.18 -6.17
CA ALA A 179 -13.00 -17.48 -6.68
C ALA A 179 -11.97 -18.02 -7.68
N PRO A 180 -11.69 -19.34 -7.72
CA PRO A 180 -10.68 -19.95 -8.60
C PRO A 180 -10.93 -19.76 -10.11
N THR A 181 -12.08 -19.20 -10.50
CA THR A 181 -12.47 -18.94 -11.90
C THR A 181 -12.67 -17.45 -12.22
N ALA A 182 -12.55 -16.54 -11.26
CA ALA A 182 -12.81 -15.12 -11.49
C ALA A 182 -11.56 -14.40 -12.01
N ARG A 183 -11.59 -13.96 -13.27
CA ARG A 183 -10.59 -13.08 -13.91
C ARG A 183 -10.61 -11.62 -13.37
N SER A 184 -11.29 -11.39 -12.25
CA SER A 184 -11.53 -10.07 -11.68
C SER A 184 -11.64 -10.19 -10.17
N SER A 185 -10.59 -9.78 -9.46
CA SER A 185 -10.59 -9.75 -8.01
C SER A 185 -11.21 -8.44 -7.51
N VAL A 186 -12.28 -8.53 -6.71
CA VAL A 186 -12.73 -7.38 -5.90
C VAL A 186 -11.80 -7.31 -4.70
N ILE A 187 -10.62 -6.73 -4.90
CA ILE A 187 -9.72 -6.46 -3.80
C ILE A 187 -10.30 -5.29 -3.04
N ARG A 188 -10.61 -5.53 -1.76
CA ARG A 188 -11.01 -4.48 -0.83
C ARG A 188 -9.78 -3.69 -0.46
N ALA A 189 -9.46 -2.76 -1.33
CA ALA A 189 -8.43 -1.79 -1.08
C ALA A 189 -8.93 -0.80 -0.01
N ALA A 190 -8.27 -0.78 1.14
CA ALA A 190 -8.18 0.45 1.91
C ALA A 190 -7.04 1.23 1.26
N ILE A 191 -7.38 2.29 0.53
CA ILE A 191 -6.41 3.10 -0.19
C ILE A 191 -6.11 4.32 0.66
N SER A 192 -4.85 4.50 1.01
CA SER A 192 -4.26 5.81 1.23
C SER A 192 -3.47 6.09 -0.04
N ALA A 193 -3.96 7.03 -0.84
CA ALA A 193 -3.24 7.63 -1.96
C ALA A 193 -3.21 9.12 -1.64
N ARG A 194 -2.03 9.69 -1.59
CA ARG A 194 -1.78 11.10 -1.24
C ARG A 194 -0.81 11.68 -2.23
#